data_AF-A0A6J1QKG9-F1
#
_entry.id   AF-A0A6J1QKG9-F1
#
_cell.length_a   1.000
_cell.length_b   1.000
_cell.length_c   1.000
_cell.angle_alpha   90.00
_cell.angle_beta   90.00
_cell.angle_gamma   90.00
#
_symmetry.space_group_name_H-M   'P 1'
#
loop_
_entity.id
_entity.type
_entity.pdbx_description
1 polymer ?
#
loop_
_entity_poly.entity_id
_entity_poly.type
_entity_poly.pdbx_seq_one_letter_code
_entity_poly.pdbx_strand_id
1 'polypeptide(L)'
;MRKAIVIDPRAGSVHVTTELIGHFSIDSDLQYRADLSQLKYYIPPLDPDNVNFDLNINCGFGIIFIELRGHYQNKNRMKNVDHPLHEPDSSVPLNESEEFHCMFKANFAGISLLYDAKIDAISSQQLITNTLIGKPFESIGLKMFQMRIRHMRSTPGIISKCWSTNFLANANRIVVGFRDATNTVKVIKEYSMADLLRLSKPYCDVELCKTYLTVVLKTIKQSVTKDYNKCIYKFHRQPVKETNKEVLPLELTEEAPNNEMYLFLKPWFVAKAEEYRRTQQR
;
A
#
# COMPACT_ATOMS: atom_id res chain seq x y z
N MET A 1 9.64 19.08 -25.21
CA MET A 1 8.75 20.22 -24.92
C MET A 1 8.58 20.30 -23.41
N ARG A 2 8.88 21.43 -22.75
CA ARG A 2 8.71 21.57 -21.29
C ARG A 2 7.33 22.18 -21.02
N LYS A 3 6.50 21.52 -20.21
CA LYS A 3 5.19 22.03 -19.78
C LYS A 3 5.14 22.07 -18.26
N ALA A 4 4.93 23.24 -17.68
CA ALA A 4 4.68 23.39 -16.24
C ALA A 4 3.18 23.23 -15.97
N ILE A 5 2.83 22.53 -14.89
CA ILE A 5 1.44 22.25 -14.50
C ILE A 5 1.17 22.98 -13.19
N VAL A 6 0.15 23.84 -13.20
CA VAL A 6 -0.32 24.62 -12.05
C VAL A 6 -1.50 23.89 -11.42
N ILE A 7 -1.51 23.78 -10.08
CA ILE A 7 -2.58 23.13 -9.32
C ILE A 7 -3.38 24.23 -8.63
N ASP A 8 -4.67 24.36 -8.96
CA ASP A 8 -5.59 25.20 -8.17
C ASP A 8 -6.21 24.34 -7.05
N PRO A 9 -5.91 24.63 -5.77
CA PRO A 9 -6.42 23.85 -4.64
C PRO A 9 -7.92 24.07 -4.36
N ARG A 10 -8.62 24.96 -5.06
CA ARG A 10 -10.04 25.29 -4.82
C ARG A 10 -11.04 24.35 -5.51
N ALA A 11 -10.59 23.22 -6.03
CA ALA A 11 -11.49 22.18 -6.55
C ALA A 11 -12.35 21.61 -5.40
N GLY A 12 -13.65 21.45 -5.62
CA GLY A 12 -14.57 20.85 -4.64
C GLY A 12 -14.18 19.43 -4.23
N SER A 13 -14.87 18.86 -3.23
CA SER A 13 -14.52 17.55 -2.65
C SER A 13 -14.35 16.46 -3.71
N VAL A 14 -13.22 15.75 -3.66
CA VAL A 14 -12.93 14.70 -4.64
C VAL A 14 -13.56 13.38 -4.19
N HIS A 15 -14.54 12.91 -4.97
CA HIS A 15 -15.16 11.60 -4.76
C HIS A 15 -14.27 10.48 -5.30
N VAL A 16 -14.13 9.42 -4.51
CA VAL A 16 -13.37 8.22 -4.85
C VAL A 16 -14.23 7.00 -4.57
N THR A 17 -14.38 6.11 -5.56
CA THR A 17 -14.95 4.77 -5.34
C THR A 17 -13.88 3.72 -5.60
N THR A 18 -13.93 2.62 -4.86
CA THR A 18 -13.03 1.47 -4.99
C THR A 18 -13.85 0.19 -4.97
N GLU A 19 -13.49 -0.74 -5.83
CA GLU A 19 -14.11 -2.06 -5.98
C GLU A 19 -12.98 -3.10 -6.04
N LEU A 20 -13.05 -4.10 -5.18
CA LEU A 20 -12.16 -5.26 -5.25
C LEU A 20 -12.59 -6.15 -6.41
N ILE A 21 -11.70 -6.37 -7.36
CA ILE A 21 -11.99 -7.15 -8.59
C ILE A 21 -11.16 -8.43 -8.71
N GLY A 22 -10.17 -8.62 -7.83
CA GLY A 22 -9.26 -9.75 -7.89
C GLY A 22 -8.24 -9.74 -6.77
N HIS A 23 -7.44 -10.80 -6.71
CA HIS A 23 -6.33 -10.95 -5.80
C HIS A 23 -5.31 -11.94 -6.39
N PHE A 24 -4.09 -11.90 -5.89
CA PHE A 24 -3.05 -12.87 -6.21
C PHE A 24 -2.00 -12.90 -5.11
N SER A 25 -1.20 -13.95 -5.16
CA SER A 25 -0.07 -14.19 -4.27
C SER A 25 1.25 -14.23 -5.06
N ILE A 26 2.33 -13.82 -4.43
CA ILE A 26 3.71 -14.01 -4.87
C ILE A 26 4.38 -14.91 -3.83
N ASP A 27 4.84 -16.09 -4.24
CA ASP A 27 5.47 -17.05 -3.33
C ASP A 27 6.97 -16.77 -3.07
N SER A 28 7.58 -17.61 -2.25
CA SER A 28 8.99 -17.53 -1.88
C SER A 28 9.96 -17.52 -3.05
N ASP A 29 9.56 -18.11 -4.18
CA ASP A 29 10.35 -18.23 -5.41
C ASP A 29 10.02 -17.11 -6.41
N LEU A 30 9.34 -16.06 -5.93
CA LEU A 30 8.85 -14.92 -6.71
C LEU A 30 7.88 -15.32 -7.83
N GLN A 31 7.18 -16.46 -7.68
CA GLN A 31 6.22 -16.93 -8.67
C GLN A 31 4.83 -16.38 -8.39
N TYR A 32 4.16 -15.97 -9.47
CA TYR A 32 2.77 -15.55 -9.43
C TYR A 32 1.83 -16.74 -9.18
N ARG A 33 0.91 -16.59 -8.24
CA ARG A 33 -0.17 -17.53 -7.94
C ARG A 33 -1.51 -16.80 -7.93
N ALA A 34 -2.47 -17.28 -8.71
CA ALA A 34 -3.82 -16.72 -8.75
C ALA A 34 -4.70 -17.28 -7.61
N ASP A 35 -4.21 -17.19 -6.37
CA ASP A 35 -4.84 -17.78 -5.19
C ASP A 35 -4.59 -16.95 -3.91
N LEU A 36 -5.08 -17.48 -2.79
CA LEU A 36 -4.97 -16.89 -1.45
C LEU A 36 -3.82 -17.47 -0.64
N SER A 37 -2.84 -18.15 -1.25
CA SER A 37 -1.78 -18.87 -0.53
C SER A 37 -0.96 -17.99 0.40
N GLN A 38 -0.83 -16.70 0.10
CA GLN A 38 -0.08 -15.74 0.90
C GLN A 38 -0.97 -14.80 1.72
N LEU A 39 -2.29 -15.01 1.71
CA LEU A 39 -3.23 -14.24 2.51
C LEU A 39 -3.02 -14.57 4.00
N LYS A 40 -2.90 -13.53 4.82
CA LYS A 40 -2.70 -13.69 6.27
C LYS A 40 -3.83 -13.05 7.08
N TYR A 41 -4.16 -13.67 8.21
CA TYR A 41 -5.18 -13.15 9.13
C TYR A 41 -4.54 -12.45 10.33
N TYR A 42 -4.96 -11.22 10.60
CA TYR A 42 -4.55 -10.49 11.79
C TYR A 42 -5.22 -11.06 13.03
N ILE A 43 -4.40 -11.45 14.01
CA ILE A 43 -4.84 -11.86 15.34
C ILE A 43 -4.24 -10.87 16.36
N PRO A 44 -5.07 -10.08 17.06
CA PRO A 44 -4.58 -9.15 18.05
C PRO A 44 -4.03 -9.89 19.29
N PRO A 45 -3.03 -9.32 19.98
CA PRO A 45 -2.59 -9.84 21.27
C PRO A 45 -3.69 -9.69 22.33
N LEU A 46 -3.68 -10.60 23.29
CA LEU A 46 -4.60 -10.55 24.44
C LEU A 46 -4.40 -9.29 25.31
N ASP A 47 -3.17 -8.76 25.38
CA ASP A 47 -2.86 -7.47 26.02
C ASP A 47 -1.97 -6.65 25.09
N PRO A 48 -2.54 -5.73 24.30
CA PRO A 48 -1.79 -4.91 23.38
C PRO A 48 -0.88 -3.88 24.07
N ASP A 49 -1.13 -3.52 25.33
CA ASP A 49 -0.33 -2.53 26.06
C ASP A 49 0.90 -3.14 26.75
N ASN A 50 1.01 -4.47 26.76
CA ASN A 50 2.12 -5.20 27.37
C ASN A 50 2.50 -6.43 26.54
N VAL A 51 3.14 -6.17 25.39
CA VAL A 51 3.70 -7.21 24.53
C VAL A 51 5.22 -7.27 24.63
N ASN A 52 5.84 -8.33 24.13
CA ASN A 52 7.29 -8.53 24.18
C ASN A 52 7.81 -9.25 22.94
N PHE A 53 7.56 -8.71 21.75
CA PHE A 53 7.97 -9.34 20.48
C PHE A 53 9.37 -8.86 20.10
N ASP A 54 10.36 -9.75 20.18
CA ASP A 54 11.74 -9.43 19.80
C ASP A 54 11.91 -9.55 18.28
N LEU A 55 12.16 -8.41 17.62
CA LEU A 55 12.33 -8.34 16.17
C LEU A 55 13.73 -8.75 15.70
N ASN A 56 14.67 -9.04 16.62
CA ASN A 56 15.99 -9.55 16.24
C ASN A 56 15.96 -11.06 15.98
N ILE A 57 14.92 -11.75 16.43
CA ILE A 57 14.78 -13.18 16.17
C ILE A 57 14.21 -13.33 14.75
N ASN A 58 14.96 -13.98 13.86
CA ASN A 58 14.79 -14.04 12.40
C ASN A 58 15.03 -12.70 11.67
N CYS A 59 16.31 -12.32 11.58
CA CYS A 59 16.84 -11.11 10.92
C CYS A 59 16.32 -10.90 9.48
N GLY A 60 15.31 -10.03 9.32
CA GLY A 60 14.90 -9.42 8.06
C GLY A 60 14.54 -7.94 8.30
N PHE A 61 15.22 -7.03 7.60
CA PHE A 61 14.98 -5.58 7.67
C PHE A 61 13.75 -5.21 6.82
N GLY A 62 12.53 -5.50 7.27
CA GLY A 62 11.38 -5.10 6.46
C GLY A 62 10.01 -5.54 6.94
N ILE A 63 9.47 -4.93 8.01
CA ILE A 63 8.07 -5.07 8.46
C ILE A 63 7.61 -6.54 8.52
N ILE A 64 7.93 -7.33 9.55
CA ILE A 64 7.29 -8.64 9.60
C ILE A 64 6.95 -9.20 10.99
N PHE A 65 5.69 -9.66 11.05
CA PHE A 65 5.13 -10.83 11.72
C PHE A 65 6.12 -11.91 12.16
N ILE A 66 6.54 -11.93 13.43
CA ILE A 66 7.04 -13.17 14.08
C ILE A 66 6.76 -13.12 15.59
N GLU A 67 6.35 -14.25 16.15
CA GLU A 67 6.59 -14.57 17.55
C GLU A 67 7.50 -15.80 17.65
N LEU A 68 8.52 -15.73 18.51
CA LEU A 68 9.38 -16.84 18.92
C LEU A 68 9.33 -16.96 20.45
N ARG A 69 9.21 -18.19 20.97
CA ARG A 69 9.14 -18.46 22.42
C ARG A 69 10.32 -19.29 22.88
N GLY A 70 10.84 -18.94 24.06
CA GLY A 70 11.78 -19.77 24.82
C GLY A 70 12.03 -19.18 26.20
N HIS A 71 11.14 -19.54 27.15
CA HIS A 71 11.19 -19.33 28.60
C HIS A 71 10.67 -18.01 29.21
N TYR A 72 9.81 -18.20 30.23
CA TYR A 72 9.05 -17.27 31.07
C TYR A 72 7.62 -16.86 30.63
N GLN A 73 6.67 -17.63 31.17
CA GLN A 73 5.35 -17.24 31.69
C GLN A 73 4.85 -15.82 31.34
N ASN A 74 4.11 -15.66 30.24
CA ASN A 74 2.78 -15.03 30.24
C ASN A 74 2.11 -15.11 28.85
N LYS A 75 0.78 -15.09 28.85
CA LYS A 75 -0.11 -14.95 27.70
C LYS A 75 0.09 -13.56 27.07
N ASN A 76 -0.39 -13.33 25.84
CA ASN A 76 -0.48 -12.04 25.07
C ASN A 76 0.41 -12.00 23.80
N ARG A 77 -0.16 -12.34 22.62
CA ARG A 77 0.55 -12.67 21.36
C ARG A 77 -0.10 -12.04 20.12
N MET A 78 0.59 -11.18 19.38
CA MET A 78 0.15 -10.64 18.08
C MET A 78 0.64 -11.61 16.99
N LYS A 79 -0.27 -12.09 16.15
CA LYS A 79 0.05 -13.17 15.19
C LYS A 79 -0.57 -12.86 13.83
N ASN A 80 0.15 -13.20 12.76
CA ASN A 80 -0.49 -13.53 11.50
C ASN A 80 -0.39 -15.02 11.28
N VAL A 81 -1.45 -15.58 10.74
CA VAL A 81 -1.60 -17.02 10.54
C VAL A 81 -2.22 -17.27 9.18
N ASP A 82 -1.83 -18.37 8.55
CA ASP A 82 -2.42 -18.83 7.28
C ASP A 82 -3.89 -19.23 7.47
N HIS A 83 -4.29 -19.48 8.73
CA HIS A 83 -5.65 -19.83 9.10
C HIS A 83 -6.05 -19.17 10.43
N PRO A 84 -7.21 -18.50 10.52
CA PRO A 84 -7.65 -17.72 11.70
C PRO A 84 -7.84 -18.52 13.00
N LEU A 85 -7.62 -19.83 12.99
CA LEU A 85 -7.78 -20.75 14.12
C LEU A 85 -6.49 -21.50 14.48
N HIS A 86 -5.43 -21.39 13.67
CA HIS A 86 -4.18 -22.11 13.91
C HIS A 86 -3.17 -21.22 14.66
N GLU A 87 -2.23 -21.84 15.36
CA GLU A 87 -1.03 -21.15 15.84
C GLU A 87 0.01 -21.09 14.71
N PRO A 88 0.79 -20.01 14.59
CA PRO A 88 1.83 -19.90 13.58
C PRO A 88 3.00 -20.87 13.86
N ASP A 89 3.57 -21.44 12.81
CA ASP A 89 4.77 -22.25 12.88
C ASP A 89 6.02 -21.36 12.89
N SER A 90 6.75 -21.36 14.01
CA SER A 90 7.94 -20.53 14.20
C SER A 90 9.24 -21.22 13.77
N SER A 91 9.17 -22.44 13.22
CA SER A 91 10.34 -23.19 12.77
C SER A 91 10.87 -22.75 11.40
N VAL A 92 10.07 -21.98 10.65
CA VAL A 92 10.39 -21.54 9.30
C VAL A 92 10.91 -20.10 9.32
N PRO A 93 12.07 -19.82 8.72
CA PRO A 93 12.55 -18.45 8.59
C PRO A 93 11.59 -17.64 7.73
N LEU A 94 11.55 -16.37 8.03
CA LEU A 94 10.63 -15.47 7.39
C LEU A 94 11.09 -15.05 6.00
N ASN A 95 10.21 -15.15 5.01
CA ASN A 95 10.49 -14.73 3.66
C ASN A 95 9.84 -13.37 3.34
N GLU A 96 10.66 -12.33 3.17
CA GLU A 96 10.23 -10.99 2.74
C GLU A 96 9.70 -10.95 1.30
N SER A 97 10.02 -11.98 0.51
CA SER A 97 9.65 -12.09 -0.91
C SER A 97 8.19 -12.51 -1.10
N GLU A 98 7.57 -13.06 -0.05
CA GLU A 98 6.18 -13.51 -0.07
C GLU A 98 5.22 -12.33 0.09
N GLU A 99 4.28 -12.20 -0.85
CA GLU A 99 3.35 -11.08 -0.88
C GLU A 99 1.94 -11.50 -1.25
N PHE A 100 0.95 -10.85 -0.64
CA PHE A 100 -0.45 -10.95 -1.03
C PHE A 100 -0.96 -9.60 -1.51
N HIS A 101 -1.63 -9.60 -2.65
CA HIS A 101 -2.08 -8.40 -3.34
C HIS A 101 -3.58 -8.46 -3.65
N CYS A 102 -4.25 -7.35 -3.43
CA CYS A 102 -5.62 -7.13 -3.88
C CYS A 102 -5.62 -6.22 -5.12
N MET A 103 -6.42 -6.57 -6.12
CA MET A 103 -6.61 -5.77 -7.33
C MET A 103 -7.87 -4.93 -7.20
N PHE A 104 -7.73 -3.63 -7.41
CA PHE A 104 -8.80 -2.65 -7.28
C PHE A 104 -9.10 -1.99 -8.61
N LYS A 105 -10.39 -1.88 -8.90
CA LYS A 105 -10.93 -0.94 -9.87
C LYS A 105 -11.45 0.26 -9.09
N ALA A 106 -11.03 1.46 -9.47
CA ALA A 106 -11.43 2.67 -8.78
C ALA A 106 -11.91 3.75 -9.75
N ASN A 107 -12.77 4.64 -9.29
CA ASN A 107 -13.05 5.91 -9.94
C ASN A 107 -12.52 7.03 -9.07
N PHE A 108 -11.53 7.78 -9.58
CA PHE A 108 -10.93 8.91 -8.90
C PHE A 108 -11.25 10.19 -9.66
N ALA A 109 -12.18 10.99 -9.16
CA ALA A 109 -12.63 12.23 -9.82
C ALA A 109 -13.01 12.06 -11.32
N GLY A 110 -13.70 10.96 -11.66
CA GLY A 110 -14.10 10.64 -13.03
C GLY A 110 -13.04 9.89 -13.84
N ILE A 111 -11.86 9.60 -13.27
CA ILE A 111 -10.81 8.82 -13.91
C ILE A 111 -10.90 7.38 -13.42
N SER A 112 -11.08 6.44 -14.35
CA SER A 112 -11.00 5.01 -14.04
C SER A 112 -9.55 4.61 -13.80
N LEU A 113 -9.28 3.98 -12.66
CA LEU A 113 -8.00 3.41 -12.29
C LEU A 113 -8.15 1.90 -12.12
N LEU A 114 -7.09 1.19 -12.49
CA LEU A 114 -6.90 -0.23 -12.21
C LEU A 114 -5.50 -0.36 -11.61
N TYR A 115 -5.42 -0.87 -10.39
CA TYR A 115 -4.15 -1.01 -9.67
C TYR A 115 -4.24 -2.15 -8.67
N ASP A 116 -3.11 -2.74 -8.33
CA ASP A 116 -2.96 -3.65 -7.21
C ASP A 116 -2.40 -2.92 -5.98
N ALA A 117 -2.65 -3.47 -4.81
CA ALA A 117 -2.00 -3.05 -3.58
C ALA A 117 -1.69 -4.26 -2.69
N LYS A 118 -0.48 -4.27 -2.15
CA LYS A 118 -0.05 -5.23 -1.13
C LYS A 118 -0.91 -5.08 0.12
N ILE A 119 -1.43 -6.19 0.62
CA ILE A 119 -2.22 -6.26 1.84
C ILE A 119 -1.42 -7.04 2.89
N ASP A 120 -1.15 -6.40 4.03
CA ASP A 120 -0.32 -7.01 5.08
C ASP A 120 -1.08 -8.14 5.81
N ALA A 121 -2.37 -7.93 6.09
CA ALA A 121 -3.27 -8.91 6.67
C ALA A 121 -4.74 -8.54 6.44
N ILE A 122 -5.65 -9.47 6.75
CA ILE A 122 -7.08 -9.19 6.87
C ILE A 122 -7.60 -9.53 8.26
N SER A 123 -8.71 -8.89 8.65
CA SER A 123 -9.56 -9.35 9.73
C SER A 123 -10.87 -9.85 9.14
N SER A 124 -11.25 -11.08 9.47
CA SER A 124 -12.54 -11.65 9.11
C SER A 124 -13.01 -12.62 10.19
N GLN A 125 -14.32 -12.70 10.37
CA GLN A 125 -14.95 -13.67 11.27
C GLN A 125 -14.99 -15.09 10.68
N GLN A 126 -14.82 -15.21 9.36
CA GLN A 126 -14.91 -16.47 8.64
C GLN A 126 -13.59 -16.75 7.92
N LEU A 127 -13.24 -18.04 7.85
CA LEU A 127 -12.18 -18.48 6.96
C LEU A 127 -12.61 -18.27 5.50
N ILE A 128 -11.75 -17.64 4.73
CA ILE A 128 -11.90 -17.43 3.29
C ILE A 128 -10.89 -18.32 2.57
N THR A 129 -11.39 -19.31 1.81
CA THR A 129 -10.55 -20.33 1.14
C THR A 129 -10.42 -20.14 -0.37
N ASN A 130 -11.37 -19.41 -0.99
CA ASN A 130 -11.48 -19.36 -2.46
C ASN A 130 -11.27 -17.95 -3.02
N THR A 131 -12.06 -16.98 -2.54
CA THR A 131 -11.99 -15.60 -3.03
C THR A 131 -12.43 -14.60 -1.98
N LEU A 132 -11.77 -13.44 -1.98
CA LEU A 132 -12.16 -12.28 -1.18
C LEU A 132 -13.35 -11.51 -1.77
N ILE A 133 -13.63 -11.67 -3.07
CA ILE A 133 -14.69 -10.91 -3.77
C ILE A 133 -16.06 -11.25 -3.15
N GLY A 134 -16.80 -10.22 -2.74
CA GLY A 134 -18.11 -10.35 -2.12
C GLY A 134 -18.09 -10.92 -0.70
N LYS A 135 -16.92 -11.13 -0.09
CA LYS A 135 -16.79 -11.58 1.30
C LYS A 135 -16.63 -10.41 2.26
N PRO A 136 -17.19 -10.50 3.48
CA PRO A 136 -16.96 -9.51 4.52
C PRO A 136 -15.57 -9.72 5.14
N PHE A 137 -14.69 -8.75 4.93
CA PHE A 137 -13.39 -8.67 5.60
C PHE A 137 -12.95 -7.20 5.71
N GLU A 138 -11.98 -6.96 6.58
CA GLU A 138 -11.31 -5.67 6.72
C GLU A 138 -9.83 -5.84 6.40
N SER A 139 -9.30 -5.03 5.48
CA SER A 139 -7.86 -4.97 5.24
C SER A 139 -7.15 -4.28 6.40
N ILE A 140 -6.08 -4.90 6.88
CA ILE A 140 -5.26 -4.42 7.99
C ILE A 140 -3.90 -3.99 7.44
N GLY A 141 -3.54 -2.74 7.70
CA GLY A 141 -2.20 -2.22 7.43
C GLY A 141 -1.31 -2.38 8.66
N LEU A 142 -0.08 -2.84 8.47
CA LEU A 142 0.90 -2.95 9.53
C LEU A 142 1.98 -1.88 9.43
N LYS A 143 2.35 -1.32 10.58
CA LYS A 143 3.48 -0.39 10.71
C LYS A 143 4.25 -0.61 11.99
N MET A 144 5.54 -0.25 11.94
CA MET A 144 6.45 -0.32 13.08
C MET A 144 7.05 1.06 13.34
N PHE A 145 6.98 1.52 14.59
CA PHE A 145 7.59 2.78 15.02
C PHE A 145 8.44 2.61 16.26
N GLN A 146 9.43 3.49 16.43
CA GLN A 146 10.21 3.57 17.66
C GLN A 146 9.34 4.11 18.80
N MET A 147 9.51 3.59 20.02
CA MET A 147 8.81 4.06 21.21
C MET A 147 9.00 5.55 21.51
N ARG A 148 10.11 6.16 21.05
CA ARG A 148 10.31 7.62 21.14
C ARG A 148 9.21 8.41 20.42
N ILE A 149 8.47 7.75 19.51
CA ILE A 149 7.35 8.27 18.72
C ILE A 149 5.99 7.87 19.33
N ARG A 150 5.95 7.37 20.58
CA ARG A 150 4.69 6.96 21.27
C ARG A 150 3.61 8.03 21.23
N HIS A 151 4.01 9.30 21.22
CA HIS A 151 3.13 10.41 20.87
C HIS A 151 3.28 10.70 19.38
N MET A 152 2.54 9.98 18.52
CA MET A 152 2.54 10.21 17.07
C MET A 152 2.29 11.69 16.69
N ARG A 153 1.66 12.46 17.60
CA ARG A 153 1.46 13.92 17.51
C ARG A 153 2.74 14.69 17.14
N SER A 154 3.93 14.17 17.47
CA SER A 154 5.21 14.85 17.24
C SER A 154 5.84 14.55 15.87
N THR A 155 5.25 13.69 15.03
CA THR A 155 5.80 13.35 13.70
C THR A 155 4.75 13.36 12.58
N PRO A 156 4.18 14.53 12.22
CA PRO A 156 3.10 14.63 11.24
C PRO A 156 3.44 14.07 9.86
N GLY A 157 4.70 14.17 9.42
CA GLY A 157 5.16 13.61 8.15
C GLY A 157 5.10 12.07 8.11
N ILE A 158 5.41 11.40 9.22
CA ILE A 158 5.32 9.94 9.34
C ILE A 158 3.85 9.50 9.29
N ILE A 159 2.96 10.23 9.98
CA ILE A 159 1.53 9.94 9.97
C ILE A 159 0.94 10.16 8.57
N SER A 160 1.31 11.25 7.89
CA SER A 160 0.84 11.53 6.52
C SER A 160 1.26 10.43 5.54
N LYS A 161 2.51 9.95 5.63
CA LYS A 161 2.99 8.80 4.84
C LYS A 161 2.25 7.50 5.18
N CYS A 162 1.96 7.28 6.46
CA CYS A 162 1.18 6.14 6.92
C CYS A 162 -0.24 6.18 6.35
N TRP A 163 -0.89 7.35 6.40
CA TRP A 163 -2.23 7.53 5.86
C TRP A 163 -2.27 7.30 4.35
N SER A 164 -1.38 7.93 3.58
CA SER A 164 -1.41 7.86 2.11
C SER A 164 -1.17 6.45 1.55
N THR A 165 -0.28 5.69 2.17
CA THR A 165 0.02 4.29 1.76
C THR A 165 -1.15 3.34 2.02
N ASN A 166 -1.94 3.57 3.07
CA ASN A 166 -3.10 2.72 3.41
C ASN A 166 -4.39 3.15 2.69
N PHE A 167 -4.50 4.41 2.29
CA PHE A 167 -5.69 4.94 1.61
C PHE A 167 -6.01 4.20 0.31
N LEU A 168 -5.02 4.02 -0.58
CA LEU A 168 -5.25 3.33 -1.85
C LEU A 168 -5.39 1.81 -1.67
N ALA A 169 -4.75 1.23 -0.66
CA ALA A 169 -4.89 -0.19 -0.32
C ALA A 169 -6.24 -0.53 0.34
N ASN A 170 -7.10 0.48 0.56
CA ASN A 170 -8.37 0.33 1.28
C ASN A 170 -8.21 -0.31 2.66
N ALA A 171 -7.06 -0.04 3.31
CA ALA A 171 -6.77 -0.51 4.66
C ALA A 171 -7.40 0.45 5.68
N ASN A 172 -8.51 0.02 6.27
CA ASN A 172 -9.33 0.85 7.15
C ASN A 172 -8.76 0.94 8.57
N ARG A 173 -7.97 -0.06 8.96
CA ARG A 173 -7.34 -0.16 10.26
C ARG A 173 -5.84 -0.40 10.12
N ILE A 174 -5.09 0.37 10.87
CA ILE A 174 -3.64 0.34 10.90
C ILE A 174 -3.22 -0.11 12.28
N VAL A 175 -2.52 -1.23 12.34
CA VAL A 175 -1.96 -1.77 13.57
C VAL A 175 -0.48 -1.38 13.64
N VAL A 176 -0.11 -0.75 14.74
CA VAL A 176 1.19 -0.13 14.93
C VAL A 176 1.90 -0.77 16.11
N GLY A 177 3.01 -1.45 15.85
CA GLY A 177 3.91 -1.92 16.89
C GLY A 177 4.93 -0.84 17.28
N PHE A 178 4.99 -0.50 18.57
CA PHE A 178 5.99 0.39 19.13
C PHE A 178 7.14 -0.41 19.75
N ARG A 179 8.31 -0.31 19.12
CA ARG A 179 9.53 -1.01 19.56
C ARG A 179 10.47 -0.13 20.38
N ASP A 180 11.13 -0.72 21.35
CA ASP A 180 12.19 -0.06 22.11
C ASP A 180 13.52 -0.05 21.34
N ALA A 181 14.59 0.42 22.01
CA ALA A 181 15.92 0.51 21.42
C ALA A 181 16.57 -0.86 21.18
N THR A 182 16.08 -1.93 21.81
CA THR A 182 16.56 -3.30 21.60
C THR A 182 15.77 -4.02 20.51
N ASN A 183 15.01 -3.29 19.69
CA ASN A 183 14.12 -3.83 18.66
C ASN A 183 13.02 -4.75 19.22
N THR A 184 12.61 -4.57 20.47
CA THR A 184 11.52 -5.35 21.05
C THR A 184 10.23 -4.54 21.05
N VAL A 185 9.16 -5.07 20.45
CA VAL A 185 7.82 -4.47 20.49
C VAL A 185 7.26 -4.60 21.89
N LYS A 186 6.89 -3.46 22.48
CA LYS A 186 6.35 -3.38 23.86
C LYS A 186 4.87 -3.04 23.90
N VAL A 187 4.40 -2.30 22.90
CA VAL A 187 3.02 -1.80 22.83
C VAL A 187 2.53 -1.91 21.39
N ILE A 188 1.28 -2.30 21.22
CA ILE A 188 0.57 -2.26 19.94
C ILE A 188 -0.61 -1.32 20.08
N LYS A 189 -0.83 -0.50 19.05
CA LYS A 189 -2.01 0.36 18.97
C LYS A 189 -2.67 0.22 17.61
N GLU A 190 -3.99 0.25 17.62
CA GLU A 190 -4.80 0.29 16.41
C GLU A 190 -5.25 1.73 16.15
N TYR A 191 -5.19 2.13 14.90
CA TYR A 191 -5.63 3.44 14.44
C TYR A 191 -6.57 3.25 13.26
N SER A 192 -7.70 3.95 13.28
CA SER A 192 -8.49 4.13 12.07
C SER A 192 -7.83 5.15 11.15
N MET A 193 -8.24 5.16 9.88
CA MET A 193 -7.86 6.24 8.95
C MET A 193 -8.22 7.64 9.49
N ALA A 194 -9.34 7.77 10.21
CA ALA A 194 -9.76 9.02 10.84
C ALA A 194 -8.83 9.44 12.00
N ASP A 195 -8.34 8.47 12.79
CA ASP A 195 -7.38 8.75 13.86
C ASP A 195 -6.07 9.29 13.32
N LEU A 196 -5.54 8.69 12.25
CA LEU A 196 -4.32 9.17 11.60
C LEU A 196 -4.50 10.61 11.11
N LEU A 197 -5.63 10.95 10.50
CA LEU A 197 -5.91 12.32 10.07
C LEU A 197 -5.92 13.30 11.23
N ARG A 198 -6.63 12.95 12.32
CA ARG A 198 -6.66 13.77 13.54
C ARG A 198 -5.26 13.98 14.12
N LEU A 199 -4.42 12.95 14.13
CA LEU A 199 -3.05 13.02 14.65
C LEU A 199 -2.09 13.78 13.72
N SER A 200 -2.38 13.83 12.42
CA SER A 200 -1.54 14.50 11.42
C SER A 200 -1.75 16.02 11.33
N LYS A 201 -2.80 16.57 11.97
CA LYS A 201 -3.12 18.00 11.88
C LYS A 201 -2.01 18.87 12.51
N PRO A 202 -1.73 20.05 11.95
CA PRO A 202 -2.36 20.66 10.75
C PRO A 202 -1.81 20.18 9.39
N TYR A 203 -0.98 19.14 9.33
CA TYR A 203 -0.08 18.91 8.17
C TYR A 203 -0.63 18.02 7.04
N CYS A 204 -1.60 17.14 7.29
CA CYS A 204 -2.24 16.37 6.23
C CYS A 204 -3.60 16.99 5.87
N ASP A 205 -3.66 17.63 4.70
CA ASP A 205 -4.91 18.02 4.07
C ASP A 205 -5.27 16.96 3.02
N VAL A 206 -6.23 16.11 3.36
CA VAL A 206 -6.72 15.02 2.51
C VAL A 206 -7.26 15.53 1.19
N GLU A 207 -8.01 16.63 1.23
CA GLU A 207 -8.64 17.16 0.03
C GLU A 207 -7.58 17.80 -0.87
N LEU A 208 -6.55 18.44 -0.29
CA LEU A 208 -5.39 18.88 -1.06
C LEU A 208 -4.64 17.70 -1.71
N CYS A 209 -4.42 16.60 -0.99
CA CYS A 209 -3.80 15.40 -1.56
C CYS A 209 -4.62 14.80 -2.71
N LYS A 210 -5.94 14.71 -2.55
CA LYS A 210 -6.82 14.19 -3.61
C LYS A 210 -6.90 15.14 -4.81
N THR A 211 -6.98 16.45 -4.57
CA THR A 211 -6.97 17.46 -5.63
C THR A 211 -5.67 17.40 -6.41
N TYR A 212 -4.53 17.29 -5.72
CA TYR A 212 -3.23 17.11 -6.36
C TYR A 212 -3.20 15.86 -7.24
N LEU A 213 -3.59 14.71 -6.69
CA LEU A 213 -3.60 13.45 -7.45
C LEU A 213 -4.56 13.54 -8.66
N THR A 214 -5.71 14.18 -8.51
CA THR A 214 -6.65 14.44 -9.61
C THR A 214 -5.98 15.23 -10.74
N VAL A 215 -5.30 16.33 -10.41
CA VAL A 215 -4.62 17.18 -11.41
C VAL A 215 -3.52 16.39 -12.12
N VAL A 216 -2.72 15.63 -11.37
CA VAL A 216 -1.67 14.77 -11.94
C VAL A 216 -2.26 13.74 -12.90
N LEU A 217 -3.28 12.99 -12.47
CA LEU A 217 -3.91 11.96 -13.30
C LEU A 217 -4.58 12.54 -14.56
N LYS A 218 -5.29 13.67 -14.43
CA LYS A 218 -5.88 14.38 -15.58
C LYS A 218 -4.80 14.82 -16.55
N THR A 219 -3.68 15.33 -16.04
CA THR A 219 -2.58 15.77 -16.89
C THR A 219 -1.93 14.60 -17.62
N ILE A 220 -1.63 13.50 -16.93
CA ILE A 220 -1.11 12.29 -17.57
C ILE A 220 -2.04 11.85 -18.72
N LYS A 221 -3.34 11.77 -18.46
CA LYS A 221 -4.34 11.38 -19.47
C LYS A 221 -4.41 12.34 -20.66
N GLN A 222 -4.23 13.64 -20.44
CA GLN A 222 -4.25 14.66 -21.50
C GLN A 222 -2.92 14.73 -22.28
N SER A 223 -1.81 14.37 -21.66
CA SER A 223 -0.46 14.49 -22.24
C SER A 223 -0.02 13.24 -23.00
N VAL A 224 -0.39 12.05 -22.54
CA VAL A 224 0.01 10.77 -23.15
C VAL A 224 -0.92 10.47 -24.33
N THR A 225 -0.58 10.99 -25.51
CA THR A 225 -1.40 10.89 -26.72
C THR A 225 -0.85 9.95 -27.79
N LYS A 226 0.47 9.73 -27.80
CA LYS A 226 1.13 8.78 -28.69
C LYS A 226 1.06 7.37 -28.09
N ASP A 227 0.99 6.38 -28.97
CA ASP A 227 0.95 4.97 -28.57
C ASP A 227 2.27 4.51 -27.93
N TYR A 228 2.22 3.43 -27.14
CA TYR A 228 3.34 2.98 -26.29
C TYR A 228 4.63 2.69 -27.07
N ASN A 229 4.50 2.29 -28.34
CA ASN A 229 5.60 1.98 -29.24
C ASN A 229 6.10 3.18 -30.06
N LYS A 230 5.54 4.37 -29.86
CA LYS A 230 5.93 5.61 -30.58
C LYS A 230 6.59 6.64 -29.69
N CYS A 231 6.27 6.67 -28.40
CA CYS A 231 6.85 7.63 -27.47
C CYS A 231 6.74 7.14 -26.03
N ILE A 232 7.77 7.46 -25.24
CA ILE A 232 7.75 7.29 -23.80
C ILE A 232 7.68 8.67 -23.16
N TYR A 233 6.70 8.84 -22.28
CA TYR A 233 6.48 10.06 -21.53
C TYR A 233 7.03 9.89 -20.13
N LYS A 234 7.99 10.72 -19.74
CA LYS A 234 8.50 10.76 -18.36
C LYS A 234 8.01 12.01 -17.65
N PHE A 235 7.52 11.79 -16.44
CA PHE A 235 7.09 12.85 -15.54
C PHE A 235 8.10 12.98 -14.41
N HIS A 236 8.77 14.12 -14.32
CA HIS A 236 9.75 14.42 -13.29
C HIS A 236 9.17 15.44 -12.32
N ARG A 237 9.19 15.12 -11.03
CA ARG A 237 8.86 16.10 -9.99
C ARG A 237 10.10 16.90 -9.67
N GLN A 238 10.06 18.20 -9.89
CA GLN A 238 11.16 19.07 -9.48
C GLN A 238 11.10 19.30 -7.96
N PRO A 239 12.26 19.38 -7.28
CA PRO A 239 12.31 19.80 -5.89
C PRO A 239 11.71 21.21 -5.76
N VAL A 240 10.83 21.41 -4.79
CA VAL A 240 10.25 22.73 -4.53
C VAL A 240 11.38 23.62 -3.99
N LYS A 241 11.91 24.52 -4.82
CA LYS A 241 12.73 25.64 -4.32
C LYS A 241 11.76 26.61 -3.66
N GLU A 242 12.02 26.98 -2.42
CA GLU A 242 11.18 27.84 -1.58
C GLU A 242 10.83 29.17 -2.27
N THR A 243 9.76 29.20 -3.06
CA THR A 243 9.08 30.42 -3.48
C THR A 243 7.67 30.06 -3.96
N ASN A 244 6.66 30.51 -3.20
CA ASN A 244 5.22 30.51 -3.47
C ASN A 244 4.51 29.12 -3.57
N LYS A 245 3.64 28.90 -2.58
CA LYS A 245 3.01 27.63 -2.16
C LYS A 245 1.99 26.98 -3.12
N GLU A 246 1.91 27.33 -4.40
CA GLU A 246 0.75 26.92 -5.23
C GLU A 246 1.09 26.25 -6.56
N VAL A 247 2.36 25.99 -6.86
CA VAL A 247 2.75 25.29 -8.09
C VAL A 247 3.68 24.14 -7.75
N LEU A 248 3.23 22.90 -7.98
CA LEU A 248 4.09 21.72 -7.97
C LEU A 248 4.45 21.41 -9.43
N PRO A 249 5.58 21.93 -9.95
CA PRO A 249 5.96 21.70 -11.33
C PRO A 249 6.26 20.22 -11.56
N LEU A 250 5.42 19.59 -12.37
CA LEU A 250 5.68 18.29 -12.96
C LEU A 250 6.24 18.55 -14.37
N GLU A 251 7.49 18.21 -14.60
CA GLU A 251 8.14 18.35 -15.90
C GLU A 251 7.88 17.10 -16.74
N LEU A 252 7.36 17.31 -17.95
CA LEU A 252 7.14 16.26 -18.93
C LEU A 252 8.29 16.24 -19.95
N THR A 253 8.88 15.07 -20.17
CA THR A 253 9.77 14.83 -21.30
C THR A 253 9.24 13.70 -22.17
N GLU A 254 9.41 13.87 -23.48
CA GLU A 254 9.12 12.84 -24.48
C GLU A 254 10.44 12.25 -24.95
N GLU A 255 10.51 10.92 -24.97
CA GLU A 255 11.67 10.18 -25.46
C GLU A 255 11.23 9.20 -26.55
N ALA A 256 12.17 8.88 -27.44
CA ALA A 256 11.98 7.80 -28.39
C ALA A 256 11.77 6.47 -27.61
N PRO A 257 10.93 5.56 -28.10
CA PRO A 257 10.77 4.24 -27.52
C PRO A 257 12.14 3.56 -27.47
N ASN A 258 12.56 3.17 -26.28
CA ASN A 258 13.76 2.38 -26.10
C ASN A 258 13.37 1.07 -25.40
N ASN A 259 13.18 0.03 -26.21
CA ASN A 259 12.77 -1.29 -25.73
C ASN A 259 13.83 -1.97 -24.85
N GLU A 260 15.09 -1.51 -24.88
CA GLU A 260 16.16 -2.01 -24.03
C GLU A 260 16.12 -1.36 -22.64
N MET A 261 15.77 -0.07 -22.58
CA MET A 261 15.79 0.73 -21.34
C MET A 261 14.46 0.69 -20.57
N TYR A 262 13.34 0.50 -21.28
CA TYR A 262 11.98 0.58 -20.71
C TYR A 262 11.21 -0.73 -20.89
N LEU A 263 11.78 -1.81 -20.35
CA LEU A 263 11.23 -3.17 -20.31
C LEU A 263 9.97 -3.33 -19.42
N PHE A 264 9.26 -2.25 -19.08
CA PHE A 264 8.12 -2.30 -18.17
C PHE A 264 6.84 -2.84 -18.83
N LEU A 265 6.70 -2.74 -20.16
CA LEU A 265 5.69 -3.49 -20.92
C LEU A 265 6.34 -4.70 -21.58
N LYS A 266 6.07 -5.90 -21.07
CA LYS A 266 6.67 -7.13 -21.61
C LYS A 266 6.07 -7.49 -22.98
N PRO A 267 6.87 -8.04 -23.92
CA PRO A 267 6.37 -8.40 -25.25
C PRO A 267 5.17 -9.35 -25.23
N TRP A 268 5.16 -10.34 -24.33
CA TRP A 268 4.03 -11.27 -24.18
C TRP A 268 2.73 -10.57 -23.76
N PHE A 269 2.83 -9.54 -22.92
CA PHE A 269 1.68 -8.75 -22.46
C PHE A 269 1.12 -7.92 -23.61
N VAL A 270 2.01 -7.23 -24.33
CA VAL A 270 1.66 -6.41 -25.49
C VAL A 270 0.97 -7.26 -26.57
N ALA A 271 1.54 -8.42 -26.91
CA ALA A 271 0.95 -9.33 -27.90
C ALA A 271 -0.48 -9.75 -27.54
N LYS A 272 -0.70 -10.13 -26.27
CA LYS A 272 -2.02 -10.53 -25.76
C LYS A 272 -3.01 -9.36 -25.71
N ALA A 273 -2.56 -8.17 -25.33
CA ALA A 273 -3.40 -6.97 -25.32
C ALA A 273 -3.86 -6.58 -26.73
N GLU A 274 -2.97 -6.67 -27.72
CA GLU A 274 -3.29 -6.40 -29.12
C GLU A 274 -4.23 -7.44 -29.72
N GLU A 275 -4.10 -8.71 -29.35
CA GLU A 275 -5.07 -9.75 -29.71
C GLU A 275 -6.47 -9.44 -29.14
N TYR A 276 -6.54 -9.06 -27.87
CA TYR A 276 -7.81 -8.67 -27.23
C TYR A 276 -8.44 -7.45 -27.94
N ARG A 277 -7.65 -6.43 -28.30
CA ARG A 277 -8.15 -5.27 -29.06
C ARG A 277 -8.77 -5.67 -30.41
N ARG A 278 -8.12 -6.56 -31.16
CA ARG A 278 -8.61 -7.03 -32.45
C ARG A 278 -9.91 -7.83 -32.34
N THR A 279 -10.09 -8.59 -31.27
CA THR A 279 -11.30 -9.42 -31.07
C THR A 279 -12.50 -8.60 -30.61
N GLN A 280 -12.30 -7.51 -29.87
CA GLN A 280 -13.39 -6.60 -29.45
C GLN A 280 -13.88 -5.66 -30.57
N GLN A 281 -13.15 -5.57 -31.69
CA GLN A 281 -13.51 -4.75 -32.85
C GLN A 281 -14.25 -5.53 -33.94
N ARG A 282 -14.46 -6.84 -33.75
CA ARG A 282 -15.28 -7.71 -34.61
C ARG A 282 -16.66 -7.88 -34.01
#